data_AF-A0A520HMK5-F1
#
_entry.id   AF-A0A520HMK5-F1
#
_cell.length_a   1.000
_cell.length_b   1.000
_cell.length_c   1.000
_cell.angle_alpha   90.00
_cell.angle_beta   90.00
_cell.angle_gamma   90.00
#
_symmetry.space_group_name_H-M   'P 1'
#
loop_
_entity.id
_entity.type
_entity.pdbx_description
1 polymer ?
#
loop_
_entity_poly.entity_id
_entity_poly.type
_entity_poly.pdbx_seq_one_letter_code
_entity_poly.pdbx_strand_id
1 'polypeptide(L)' 'MNPLSASFPFAVTIGGETRVLRTGDAYYIPPNVPHGATALQAGVLLDMFSPIREDFMTAHPAYAAAATTAA' A
#
# COMPACT_ATOMS: atom_id res chain seq x y z
N MET A 1 -2.14 29.11 -5.61
CA MET A 1 -2.14 27.89 -4.76
C MET A 1 -3.27 28.00 -3.74
N ASN A 2 -4.14 26.98 -3.65
CA ASN A 2 -5.25 26.94 -2.68
C ASN A 2 -4.74 26.34 -1.32
N PRO A 3 -5.00 26.97 -0.16
CA PRO A 3 -4.47 26.57 1.16
C PRO A 3 -5.03 25.31 1.83
N LEU A 4 -5.71 24.39 1.13
CA LEU A 4 -6.00 23.03 1.64
C LEU A 4 -4.73 22.13 1.71
N SER A 5 -3.55 22.76 1.78
CA SER A 5 -2.25 22.31 1.31
C SER A 5 -1.42 21.50 2.31
N ALA A 6 -2.04 20.85 3.31
CA ALA A 6 -1.31 19.93 4.20
C ALA A 6 -2.22 18.85 4.80
N SER A 7 -3.11 18.27 3.99
CA SER A 7 -3.79 17.04 4.41
C SER A 7 -2.77 15.90 4.37
N PHE A 8 -2.58 15.28 5.53
CA PHE A 8 -1.68 14.16 5.74
C PHE A 8 -2.50 12.90 5.96
N PRO A 9 -2.93 12.21 4.89
CA PRO A 9 -3.92 11.16 5.03
C PRO A 9 -3.39 9.91 5.72
N PHE A 10 -2.06 9.66 5.70
CA PHE A 10 -1.50 8.38 6.16
C PHE A 10 -0.22 8.54 6.99
N ALA A 11 -0.15 7.82 8.12
CA ALA A 11 1.10 7.51 8.81
C ALA A 11 1.58 6.13 8.36
N VAL A 12 2.79 6.07 7.78
CA VAL A 12 3.38 4.83 7.27
C VAL A 12 4.59 4.46 8.12
N THR A 13 4.59 3.23 8.62
CA THR A 13 5.71 2.65 9.38
C THR A 13 6.43 1.62 8.52
N ILE A 14 7.75 1.71 8.40
CA ILE A 14 8.59 0.76 7.67
C ILE A 14 9.83 0.48 8.52
N GLY A 15 10.06 -0.79 8.87
CA GLY A 15 11.26 -1.18 9.64
C GLY A 15 11.37 -0.50 11.02
N GLY A 16 10.24 -0.10 11.62
CA GLY A 16 10.19 0.61 12.90
C GLY A 16 10.24 2.13 12.80
N GLU A 17 10.52 2.70 11.62
CA GLU A 17 10.47 4.16 11.41
C GLU A 17 9.08 4.55 10.89
N THR A 18 8.48 5.59 11.48
CA THR A 18 7.17 6.11 11.06
C THR A 18 7.30 7.49 10.44
N ARG A 19 6.70 7.68 9.27
CA ARG A 19 6.60 8.98 8.58
C ARG A 19 5.18 9.26 8.15
N VAL A 20 4.83 10.53 8.07
CA VAL A 20 3.49 10.97 7.64
C VAL A 20 3.56 11.43 6.19
N LEU A 21 2.73 10.83 5.34
CA LEU A 21 2.67 11.11 3.90
C LEU A 21 1.68 12.22 3.60
N ARG A 22 2.04 13.10 2.67
CA ARG A 22 1.17 14.09 2.04
C ARG A 22 0.69 13.59 0.68
N THR A 23 -0.31 14.28 0.14
CA THR A 23 -0.76 14.04 -1.24
C THR A 23 0.41 14.23 -2.22
N GLY A 24 0.67 13.20 -3.02
CA GLY A 24 1.75 13.19 -4.01
C GLY A 24 3.07 12.61 -3.50
N ASP A 25 3.21 12.36 -2.19
CA ASP A 25 4.39 11.66 -1.66
C ASP A 25 4.36 10.18 -2.07
N ALA A 26 5.55 9.62 -2.27
CA ALA A 26 5.76 8.19 -2.50
C ALA A 26 6.78 7.65 -1.49
N TYR A 27 6.66 6.36 -1.19
CA TYR A 27 7.58 5.62 -0.35
C TYR A 27 7.95 4.31 -1.03
N TYR A 28 9.10 3.77 -0.65
CA TYR A 28 9.56 2.46 -1.10
C TYR A 28 9.66 1.54 0.10
N ILE A 29 9.05 0.35 -0.01
CA ILE A 29 9.12 -0.71 0.98
C ILE A 29 10.17 -1.72 0.51
N PRO A 30 11.28 -1.93 1.24
CA PRO A 30 12.22 -2.97 0.91
C PRO A 30 11.61 -4.38 1.09
N PRO A 31 12.08 -5.39 0.33
CA PRO A 31 11.61 -6.76 0.48
C PRO A 31 11.75 -7.27 1.91
N ASN A 32 10.74 -8.01 2.38
CA ASN A 32 10.71 -8.68 3.68
C ASN A 32 10.87 -7.75 4.90
N VAL A 33 10.69 -6.44 4.74
CA VAL A 33 10.69 -5.49 5.86
C VAL A 33 9.25 -5.30 6.35
N PRO A 34 8.98 -5.46 7.67
CA PRO A 34 7.67 -5.15 8.24
C PRO A 34 7.26 -3.71 7.95
N HIS A 35 6.04 -3.54 7.44
CA HIS A 35 5.48 -2.25 7.08
C HIS A 35 3.97 -2.19 7.29
N GLY A 36 3.43 -0.99 7.45
CA GLY A 36 2.00 -0.75 7.54
C GLY A 36 1.63 0.72 7.39
N ALA A 37 0.39 1.01 7.04
CA ALA A 37 -0.16 2.35 6.89
C ALA A 37 -1.41 2.53 7.75
N THR A 38 -1.48 3.63 8.51
CA THR A 38 -2.65 4.02 9.29
C THR A 38 -3.24 5.28 8.68
N ALA A 39 -4.53 5.22 8.32
CA ALA A 39 -5.27 6.39 7.86
C ALA A 39 -5.50 7.35 9.04
N LEU A 40 -4.97 8.55 8.95
CA LEU A 40 -5.20 9.62 9.93
C LEU A 40 -6.46 10.43 9.59
N GLN A 41 -6.83 10.43 8.31
CA GLN A 41 -7.98 11.12 7.75
C GLN A 41 -8.51 10.31 6.54
N ALA A 42 -9.69 10.64 6.05
CA ALA A 42 -10.22 10.02 4.83
C ALA A 42 -9.28 10.31 3.65
N GLY A 43 -8.91 9.26 2.91
CA GLY A 43 -7.98 9.36 1.79
C GLY A 43 -7.89 8.04 1.02
N VAL A 44 -7.19 8.07 -0.10
CA VAL A 44 -6.90 6.89 -0.93
C VAL A 44 -5.40 6.66 -0.95
N LEU A 45 -4.98 5.44 -0.65
CA LEU A 45 -3.60 4.98 -0.74
C LEU A 45 -3.50 3.98 -1.89
N LEU A 46 -2.45 4.09 -2.71
CA LEU A 46 -2.16 3.15 -3.78
C LEU A 46 -0.89 2.38 -3.45
N ASP A 47 -1.02 1.07 -3.27
CA ASP A 47 0.11 0.15 -3.13
C ASP A 47 0.34 -0.60 -4.45
N MET A 48 1.58 -0.60 -4.92
CA MET A 48 2.01 -1.32 -6.12
C MET A 48 3.14 -2.29 -5.75
N PHE A 49 2.98 -3.55 -6.14
CA PHE A 49 3.95 -4.61 -5.88
C PHE A 49 4.62 -5.05 -7.17
N SER A 50 5.96 -5.10 -7.16
CA SER A 50 6.75 -5.66 -8.24
C SER A 50 7.88 -6.50 -7.63
N PRO A 51 7.90 -7.83 -7.80
CA PRO A 51 6.92 -8.65 -8.55
C PRO A 51 5.54 -8.70 -7.88
N ILE A 52 4.55 -9.28 -8.58
CA ILE A 52 3.19 -9.44 -8.07
C ILE A 52 3.16 -10.24 -6.76
N ARG A 53 2.24 -9.90 -5.86
CA ARG A 53 1.91 -10.68 -4.65
C ARG A 53 0.96 -11.81 -5.00
N GLU A 54 1.51 -12.94 -5.44
CA GLU A 54 0.73 -14.12 -5.82
C GLU A 54 -0.16 -14.62 -4.67
N ASP A 55 0.29 -14.46 -3.43
CA ASP A 55 -0.46 -14.78 -2.22
C ASP A 55 -1.76 -13.94 -2.08
N PHE A 56 -1.83 -12.74 -2.68
CA PHE A 56 -3.05 -11.93 -2.69
C PHE A 56 -4.07 -12.40 -3.74
N MET A 57 -3.65 -13.13 -4.76
CA MET A 57 -4.54 -13.59 -5.84
C MET A 57 -5.42 -14.77 -5.39
N THR A 58 -4.98 -15.56 -4.43
CA THR A 58 -5.78 -16.67 -3.91
C THR A 58 -6.74 -16.25 -2.79
N ALA A 59 -6.48 -15.10 -2.16
CA ALA A 59 -7.22 -14.63 -0.99
C ALA A 59 -8.58 -13.97 -1.29
N HIS A 60 -8.81 -13.51 -2.53
CA HIS A 60 -10.05 -12.86 -2.92
C HIS A 60 -10.86 -13.74 -3.89
N PRO A 61 -12.18 -13.94 -3.68
CA PRO A 61 -12.98 -14.88 -4.47
C PRO A 61 -12.96 -14.63 -5.98
N ALA A 62 -12.85 -13.35 -6.39
CA ALA A 62 -12.78 -12.98 -7.80
C ALA A 62 -11.49 -13.46 -8.51
N TYR A 63 -10.44 -13.78 -7.74
CA TYR A 63 -9.13 -14.18 -8.27
C TYR A 63 -8.79 -15.65 -7.95
N ALA A 64 -9.51 -16.29 -7.01
CA ALA A 64 -9.31 -17.70 -6.64
C ALA A 64 -9.52 -18.70 -7.81
N ALA A 65 -10.29 -18.34 -8.85
CA ALA A 65 -10.54 -19.19 -10.01
C ALA A 65 -9.43 -19.14 -11.09
N ALA A 66 -8.47 -18.21 -11.00
CA ALA A 66 -7.42 -18.06 -12.01
C ALA A 66 -6.26 -19.07 -11.86
N ALA A 67 -6.25 -19.87 -10.78
CA ALA A 67 -5.15 -20.80 -10.45
C ALA A 67 -5.28 -22.20 -11.09
N THR A 68 -6.21 -22.45 -12.02
CA THR A 68 -6.52 -23.81 -12.52
C THR A 68 -6.06 -24.14 -13.94
N THR A 69 -5.04 -23.48 -14.50
CA THR A 69 -4.41 -23.99 -15.74
C THR A 69 -2.89 -23.78 -15.74
N ALA A 70 -2.19 -24.76 -15.20
CA ALA A 70 -0.86 -25.15 -15.66
C ALA A 70 -0.74 -26.67 -15.46
N ALA A 71 -0.81 -27.39 -16.58
CA ALA A 71 -0.50 -28.81 -16.70
C ALA A 71 1.00 -29.01 -16.89
#